data_AF-A0A812Y6N1-F1
#
_entry.id   AF-A0A812Y6N1-F1
#
_cell.length_a   1.000
_cell.length_b   1.000
_cell.length_c   1.000
_cell.angle_alpha   90.00
_cell.angle_beta   90.00
_cell.angle_gamma   90.00
#
_symmetry.space_group_name_H-M   'P 1'
#
loop_
_entity.id
_entity.type
_entity.pdbx_description
1 polymer ?
#
loop_
_entity_poly.entity_id
_entity_poly.type
_entity_poly.pdbx_seq_one_letter_code
_entity_poly.pdbx_strand_id
1 'polypeptide(L)'
;EKRAQVIRGVPMAALPVTASPEDVCARAIALHSTRYILAPGEAWNVLPDPPAGAHTWVFARGRAVLLLGPADHPVNPILTLGAGGGVPLLPEPLPVKFGARVVAVTAVE
;
A
#
# COMPACT_ATOMS: atom_id res chain seq x y z
N GLU A 1 -15.20 9.19 -6.30
CA GLU A 1 -14.10 8.46 -5.62
C GLU A 1 -13.05 9.39 -5.02
N LYS A 2 -12.29 10.14 -5.83
CA LYS A 2 -11.25 11.08 -5.36
C LYS A 2 -11.70 12.08 -4.29
N ARG A 3 -12.89 12.67 -4.44
CA ARG A 3 -13.46 13.58 -3.44
C ARG A 3 -13.63 12.93 -2.05
N ALA A 4 -14.02 11.66 -1.99
CA ALA A 4 -14.18 10.94 -0.73
C ALA A 4 -12.84 10.65 -0.06
N GLN A 5 -11.80 10.31 -0.85
CA GLN A 5 -10.44 10.15 -0.37
C GLN A 5 -9.91 11.45 0.26
N VAL A 6 -10.12 12.60 -0.39
CA VAL A 6 -9.74 13.91 0.14
C VAL A 6 -10.50 14.24 1.42
N ILE A 7 -11.83 14.07 1.45
CA ILE A 7 -12.64 14.34 2.65
C ILE A 7 -12.18 13.51 3.84
N ARG A 8 -11.78 12.25 3.61
CA ARG A 8 -11.29 11.34 4.65
C ARG A 8 -9.82 11.53 4.99
N GLY A 9 -9.06 12.34 4.25
CA GLY A 9 -7.62 12.54 4.45
C GLY A 9 -6.77 11.29 4.19
N VAL A 10 -7.25 10.34 3.38
CA VAL A 10 -6.53 9.09 3.05
C VAL A 10 -5.53 9.37 1.92
N PRO A 11 -4.26 8.95 2.02
CA PRO A 11 -3.75 7.88 2.89
C PRO A 11 -3.35 8.27 4.31
N MET A 12 -3.08 9.54 4.58
CA MET A 12 -2.42 9.96 5.83
C MET A 12 -3.22 9.64 7.09
N ALA A 13 -4.54 9.83 7.06
CA ALA A 13 -5.41 9.53 8.20
C ALA A 13 -5.53 8.03 8.53
N ALA A 14 -5.05 7.14 7.64
CA ALA A 14 -5.04 5.69 7.88
C ALA A 14 -3.73 5.19 8.51
N LEU A 15 -2.69 6.02 8.51
CA LEU A 15 -1.44 5.70 9.19
C LEU A 15 -1.60 5.89 10.70
N PRO A 16 -0.82 5.17 11.53
CA PRO A 16 -0.80 5.35 12.98
C PRO A 16 -0.01 6.61 13.40
N VAL A 17 -0.06 7.66 12.58
CA VAL A 17 0.40 9.01 12.90
C VAL A 17 -0.86 9.84 13.13
N THR A 18 -0.84 10.78 14.07
CA THR A 18 -2.02 11.53 14.54
C THR A 18 -2.55 12.55 13.52
N ALA A 19 -2.56 12.22 12.22
CA ALA A 19 -3.05 13.06 11.15
C ALA A 19 -4.58 13.12 11.18
N SER A 20 -5.11 14.32 11.33
CA SER A 20 -6.56 14.57 11.27
C SER A 20 -7.04 14.62 9.82
N PRO A 21 -8.23 14.07 9.49
CA PRO A 21 -8.89 14.30 8.19
C PRO A 21 -9.19 15.78 7.89
N GLU A 22 -9.15 16.65 8.90
CA GLU A 22 -9.32 18.11 8.75
C GLU A 22 -8.00 18.84 8.45
N ASP A 23 -6.85 18.16 8.61
CA ASP A 23 -5.55 18.72 8.27
C ASP A 23 -5.46 18.98 6.77
N VAL A 24 -5.18 20.24 6.42
CA VAL A 24 -5.04 20.71 5.04
C VAL A 24 -3.91 19.96 4.32
N CYS A 25 -2.82 19.64 5.01
CA CYS A 25 -1.71 18.88 4.45
C CYS A 25 -2.12 17.44 4.14
N ALA A 26 -2.86 16.77 5.03
CA ALA A 26 -3.38 15.43 4.78
C ALA A 26 -4.34 15.41 3.57
N ARG A 27 -5.19 16.44 3.43
CA ARG A 27 -6.09 16.61 2.27
C ARG A 27 -5.35 16.89 0.97
N ALA A 28 -4.29 17.70 1.02
CA ALA A 28 -3.45 17.98 -0.15
C ALA A 28 -2.74 16.70 -0.62
N ILE A 29 -2.16 15.92 0.30
CA ILE A 29 -1.57 14.61 -0.02
C ILE A 29 -2.64 13.71 -0.64
N ALA A 30 -3.82 13.59 -0.02
CA ALA A 30 -4.93 12.80 -0.54
C ALA A 30 -5.36 13.23 -1.95
N LEU A 31 -5.30 14.53 -2.28
CA LEU A 31 -5.62 15.05 -3.61
C LEU A 31 -4.58 14.63 -4.66
N HIS A 32 -3.33 14.39 -4.28
CA HIS A 32 -2.28 13.97 -5.21
C HIS A 32 -1.97 12.47 -5.18
N SER A 33 -2.45 11.72 -4.18
CA SER A 33 -2.23 10.26 -4.12
C SER A 33 -3.14 9.47 -5.05
N THR A 34 -2.58 8.51 -5.78
CA THR A 34 -3.36 7.51 -6.52
C THR A 34 -3.94 6.48 -5.56
N ARG A 35 -5.22 6.14 -5.75
CA ARG A 35 -5.89 5.05 -5.03
C ARG A 35 -5.80 3.79 -5.87
N TYR A 36 -5.45 2.69 -5.25
CA TYR A 36 -5.33 1.39 -5.90
C TYR A 36 -6.03 0.35 -5.04
N ILE A 37 -6.77 -0.57 -5.66
CA ILE A 37 -7.54 -1.58 -4.94
C ILE A 37 -7.11 -2.93 -5.48
N LEU A 38 -6.70 -3.82 -4.58
CA LEU A 38 -6.41 -5.22 -4.88
C LEU A 38 -7.54 -6.11 -4.37
N ALA A 39 -8.05 -6.98 -5.22
CA ALA A 39 -8.97 -8.03 -4.83
C ALA A 39 -8.25 -9.13 -4.01
N PRO A 40 -8.95 -9.90 -3.16
CA PRO A 40 -8.35 -11.04 -2.48
C PRO A 40 -7.68 -12.01 -3.47
N GLY A 41 -6.43 -12.38 -3.19
CA GLY A 41 -5.60 -13.23 -4.05
C GLY A 41 -4.88 -12.49 -5.18
N GLU A 42 -5.22 -11.24 -5.45
CA GLU A 42 -4.56 -10.44 -6.48
C GLU A 42 -3.15 -10.05 -6.03
N ALA A 43 -2.21 -10.13 -6.97
CA ALA A 43 -0.82 -9.77 -6.77
C ALA A 43 -0.52 -8.42 -7.38
N TRP A 44 0.13 -7.54 -6.61
CA TRP A 44 0.71 -6.32 -7.12
C TRP A 44 2.17 -6.56 -7.49
N ASN A 45 2.47 -6.36 -8.78
CA ASN A 45 3.81 -6.43 -9.33
C ASN A 45 4.36 -5.03 -9.48
N VAL A 46 5.37 -4.71 -8.68
CA VAL A 46 6.01 -3.40 -8.73
C VAL A 46 6.91 -3.30 -9.95
N LEU A 47 6.79 -2.21 -10.70
CA LEU A 47 7.68 -1.93 -11.83
C LEU A 47 9.06 -1.48 -11.31
N PRO A 48 10.18 -1.97 -11.89
CA PRO A 48 11.52 -1.62 -11.42
C PRO A 48 11.88 -0.14 -11.57
N ASP A 49 11.28 0.56 -12.54
CA ASP A 49 11.56 1.95 -12.85
C ASP A 49 10.25 2.71 -13.16
N PRO A 50 9.52 3.12 -12.12
CA PRO A 50 8.27 3.86 -12.29
C PRO A 50 8.55 5.25 -12.90
N PRO A 51 7.73 5.73 -13.85
CA PRO A 51 7.98 6.98 -14.59
C PRO A 51 7.99 8.25 -13.71
N ALA A 52 7.42 8.20 -12.51
CA ALA A 52 7.37 9.31 -11.55
C ALA A 52 8.36 9.15 -10.37
N GLY A 53 9.30 8.20 -10.47
CA GLY A 53 10.21 7.86 -9.38
C GLY A 53 9.55 6.97 -8.32
N ALA A 54 10.32 6.60 -7.31
CA ALA A 54 9.90 5.64 -6.29
C ALA A 54 8.71 6.16 -5.46
N HIS A 55 7.64 5.38 -5.38
CA HIS A 55 6.49 5.70 -4.54
C HIS A 55 6.61 5.11 -3.13
N THR A 56 5.79 5.66 -2.23
CA THR A 56 5.50 5.04 -0.94
C THR A 56 4.03 4.69 -0.90
N TRP A 57 3.76 3.42 -0.67
CA TRP A 57 2.41 2.89 -0.61
C TRP A 57 1.93 2.86 0.83
N VAL A 58 0.67 3.20 1.03
CA VAL A 58 0.02 3.17 2.33
C VAL A 58 -1.17 2.22 2.22
N PHE A 59 -1.23 1.24 3.11
CA PHE A 59 -2.32 0.30 3.21
C PHE A 59 -3.39 0.89 4.11
N ALA A 60 -4.33 1.62 3.52
CA ALA A 60 -5.42 2.27 4.23
C ALA A 60 -6.42 1.28 4.80
N ARG A 61 -6.62 0.13 4.14
CA ARG A 61 -7.51 -0.94 4.62
C ARG A 61 -7.08 -2.32 4.14
N GLY A 62 -7.52 -3.33 4.89
CA GLY A 62 -7.37 -4.72 4.51
C GLY A 62 -6.01 -5.27 4.92
N ARG A 63 -5.70 -6.45 4.39
CA ARG A 63 -4.49 -7.19 4.70
C ARG A 63 -3.86 -7.75 3.43
N ALA A 64 -2.57 -7.52 3.26
CA ALA A 64 -1.73 -8.15 2.25
C ALA A 64 -0.53 -8.83 2.91
N VAL A 65 0.18 -9.64 2.15
CA VAL A 65 1.43 -10.27 2.55
C VAL A 65 2.50 -9.98 1.51
N LEU A 66 3.71 -9.67 1.99
CA LEU A 66 4.91 -9.62 1.17
C LEU A 66 5.50 -11.03 1.12
N LEU A 67 5.55 -11.60 -0.08
CA LEU A 67 6.09 -12.92 -0.33
C LEU A 67 7.45 -12.79 -1.01
N LEU A 68 8.45 -13.52 -0.52
CA LEU A 68 9.76 -13.63 -1.17
C LEU A 68 9.89 -14.96 -1.90
N GLY A 69 10.42 -14.90 -3.12
CA GLY A 69 10.72 -16.07 -3.93
C GLY A 69 9.84 -16.21 -5.18
N PRO A 70 10.16 -17.20 -6.04
CA PRO A 70 9.48 -17.42 -7.31
C PRO A 70 7.98 -17.67 -7.15
N ALA A 71 7.19 -17.47 -8.20
CA ALA A 71 5.74 -17.76 -8.17
C ALA A 71 5.42 -19.26 -8.04
N ASP A 72 6.36 -20.07 -8.50
CA ASP A 72 6.34 -21.50 -8.75
C ASP A 72 7.02 -22.33 -7.64
N HIS A 73 7.47 -21.70 -6.56
CA HIS A 73 8.10 -22.36 -5.40
C HIS A 73 7.39 -21.97 -4.09
N PRO A 74 7.57 -22.74 -2.99
CA PRO A 74 6.98 -22.41 -1.69
C PRO A 74 7.41 -21.00 -1.27
N VAL A 75 6.45 -20.08 -1.33
CA VAL A 75 6.62 -18.68 -0.99
C VAL A 75 6.56 -18.54 0.52
N ASN A 76 7.63 -18.04 1.11
CA ASN A 76 7.64 -17.72 2.54
C ASN A 76 7.05 -16.32 2.71
N PRO A 77 5.93 -16.15 3.44
CA PRO A 77 5.46 -14.84 3.82
C PRO A 77 6.46 -14.21 4.78
N ILE A 78 7.00 -13.05 4.42
CA ILE A 78 8.01 -12.35 5.23
C ILE A 78 7.38 -11.27 6.09
N LEU A 79 6.34 -10.61 5.57
CA LEU A 79 5.73 -9.47 6.25
C LEU A 79 4.24 -9.43 5.98
N THR A 80 3.47 -9.15 7.03
CA THR A 80 2.05 -8.79 6.89
C THR A 80 1.93 -7.27 6.74
N LEU A 81 1.17 -6.83 5.75
CA LEU A 81 0.93 -5.43 5.41
C LEU A 81 -0.54 -5.10 5.70
N GLY A 82 -0.83 -3.92 6.26
CA GLY A 82 -2.21 -3.48 6.51
C GLY A 82 -2.39 -2.58 7.74
N ALA A 83 -3.42 -1.72 7.70
CA ALA A 83 -3.89 -0.92 8.84
C ALA A 83 -4.63 -1.82 9.85
N GLY A 84 -3.92 -2.32 10.87
CA GLY A 84 -4.53 -3.13 11.94
C GLY A 84 -3.70 -4.32 12.45
N GLY A 85 -2.37 -4.23 12.41
CA GLY A 85 -1.45 -5.27 12.90
C GLY A 85 -0.36 -5.68 11.92
N GLY A 86 -0.38 -5.14 10.69
CA GLY A 86 0.71 -5.24 9.73
C GLY A 86 1.51 -3.95 9.64
N VAL A 87 2.48 -3.92 8.73
CA VAL A 87 3.19 -2.69 8.37
C VAL A 87 2.29 -1.89 7.43
N PRO A 88 1.87 -0.66 7.80
CA PRO A 88 0.89 0.11 7.02
C PRO A 88 1.52 0.87 5.86
N LEU A 89 2.85 0.80 5.70
CA LEU A 89 3.60 1.61 4.76
C LEU A 89 4.69 0.77 4.08
N LEU A 90 4.74 0.81 2.76
CA LEU A 90 5.70 0.04 1.96
C LEU A 90 6.40 0.95 0.94
N PRO A 91 7.70 1.20 1.11
CA PRO A 91 8.52 1.80 0.06
C PRO A 91 8.55 0.88 -1.17
N GLU A 92 8.13 1.41 -2.31
CA GLU A 92 8.01 0.69 -3.58
C GLU A 92 9.31 -0.01 -4.04
N PRO A 93 10.53 0.53 -3.83
CA PRO A 93 11.75 -0.15 -4.25
C PRO A 93 12.08 -1.44 -3.48
N LEU A 94 11.46 -1.67 -2.31
CA LEU A 94 11.78 -2.84 -1.49
C LEU A 94 11.35 -4.16 -2.17
N PRO A 95 10.08 -4.34 -2.59
CA PRO A 95 9.69 -5.52 -3.35
C PRO A 95 10.57 -5.77 -4.58
N VAL A 96 10.86 -4.72 -5.36
CA VAL A 96 11.71 -4.81 -6.57
C VAL A 96 13.10 -5.33 -6.22
N LYS A 97 13.77 -4.70 -5.24
CA LYS A 97 15.15 -5.01 -4.87
C LYS A 97 15.32 -6.48 -4.45
N PHE A 98 14.32 -7.04 -3.79
CA PHE A 98 14.37 -8.40 -3.27
C PHE A 98 13.63 -9.42 -4.16
N GLY A 99 13.07 -9.00 -5.30
CA GLY A 99 12.24 -9.88 -6.14
C GLY A 99 11.01 -10.41 -5.39
N ALA A 100 10.46 -9.63 -4.48
CA ALA A 100 9.28 -9.97 -3.69
C ALA A 100 8.00 -9.44 -4.36
N ARG A 101 6.87 -10.07 -4.05
CA ARG A 101 5.54 -9.67 -4.52
C ARG A 101 4.60 -9.40 -3.37
N VAL A 102 3.70 -8.46 -3.55
CA VAL A 102 2.63 -8.18 -2.58
C VAL A 102 1.37 -8.90 -3.03
N VAL A 103 0.78 -9.71 -2.16
CA VAL A 103 -0.46 -10.43 -2.46
C VAL A 103 -1.52 -10.06 -1.44
N ALA A 104 -2.69 -9.64 -1.92
CA ALA A 104 -3.82 -9.30 -1.09
C ALA A 104 -4.43 -10.56 -0.45
N VAL A 105 -4.60 -10.58 0.87
CA VAL A 105 -5.27 -11.66 1.59
C VAL A 105 -6.75 -11.35 1.76
N THR A 106 -7.08 -10.08 2.00
CA THR A 106 -8.44 -9.53 1.88
C THR A 106 -8.44 -8.47 0.78
N ALA A 107 -9.59 -7.88 0.45
CA ALA A 107 -9.60 -6.67 -0.35
C ALA A 107 -8.73 -5.59 0.34
N VAL A 108 -7.80 -5.01 -0.40
CA VAL A 108 -6.82 -4.05 0.09
C VAL A 108 -6.94 -2.73 -0.67
N GLU A 109 -6.75 -1.64 0.06
CA GLU A 109 -6.70 -0.26 -0.43
C GLU A 109 -5.55 0.49 0.22
#